data_AF-A0A7J3KRM9-F1
#
_entry.id   AF-A0A7J3KRM9-F1
#
_cell.length_a   1.000
_cell.length_b   1.000
_cell.length_c   1.000
_cell.angle_alpha   90.00
_cell.angle_beta   90.00
_cell.angle_gamma   90.00
#
_symmetry.space_group_name_H-M   'P 1'
#
loop_
_entity.id
_entity.type
_entity.pdbx_description
1 polymer ?
#
loop_
_entity_poly.entity_id
_entity_poly.type
_entity_poly.pdbx_seq_one_letter_code
_entity_poly.pdbx_strand_id
1 'polypeptide(L)'
;MPITYLSSEDVRAPTRNPRRIPGRMTEDELEVLKLYRSGVEQKVERYIVEVHEYWAPFNYPNVIVELGREGSGAEVNTDGVELDIPPFGAITIIEDEPIVNVTVIGSACVAPGYILLYAEPIEWKYPRTGVKMRIDGLWGEHILGDLWRAGVDEGFRRAGLSSAHFEIPPSKKITIMAGSSMEVDWNPDPIGHPQNPKVSHRNLWNDPHYCIRIIRVGVKKSIP
;
A
#
# COMPACT_ATOMS: atom_id res chain seq x y z
N MET A 1 17.54 7.69 -13.20
CA MET A 1 18.13 6.34 -13.10
C MET A 1 17.10 5.36 -13.63
N PRO A 2 17.48 4.33 -14.41
CA PRO A 2 16.51 3.38 -14.94
C PRO A 2 15.88 2.61 -13.77
N ILE A 3 14.55 2.57 -13.74
CA ILE A 3 13.78 1.73 -12.83
C ILE A 3 14.18 0.29 -13.15
N THR A 4 14.91 -0.36 -12.23
CA THR A 4 15.33 -1.75 -12.38
C THR A 4 14.12 -2.65 -12.24
N TYR A 5 13.64 -3.18 -13.37
CA TYR A 5 12.64 -4.24 -13.39
C TYR A 5 13.30 -5.55 -12.92
N LEU A 6 13.15 -5.88 -11.64
CA LEU A 6 13.50 -7.21 -11.12
C LEU A 6 12.64 -8.28 -11.82
N SER A 7 13.17 -9.50 -11.93
CA SER A 7 12.47 -10.63 -12.55
C SER A 7 11.08 -10.83 -11.93
N SER A 8 10.08 -10.95 -12.79
CA SER A 8 8.64 -10.77 -12.51
C SER A 8 7.99 -11.71 -11.49
N GLU A 9 8.68 -12.76 -11.02
CA GLU A 9 8.03 -13.81 -10.23
C GLU A 9 8.02 -13.55 -8.70
N ASP A 10 8.82 -12.61 -8.18
CA ASP A 10 8.99 -12.45 -6.72
C ASP A 10 8.95 -11.01 -6.19
N VAL A 11 8.53 -10.05 -7.03
CA VAL A 11 8.53 -8.63 -6.63
C VAL A 11 7.59 -8.38 -5.46
N ARG A 12 6.36 -8.92 -5.49
CA ARG A 12 5.34 -8.62 -4.49
C ARG A 12 5.24 -9.68 -3.39
N ALA A 13 4.72 -9.28 -2.24
CA ALA A 13 4.41 -10.17 -1.14
C ALA A 13 3.35 -11.22 -1.57
N PRO A 14 3.65 -12.52 -1.50
CA PRO A 14 2.68 -13.56 -1.79
C PRO A 14 1.49 -13.48 -0.84
N THR A 15 0.29 -13.59 -1.39
CA THR A 15 -0.96 -13.49 -0.61
C THR A 15 -1.55 -14.84 -0.25
N ARG A 16 -0.81 -15.92 -0.52
CA ARG A 16 -1.19 -17.33 -0.30
C ARG A 16 0.07 -18.10 0.11
N ASN A 17 -0.10 -19.08 1.01
CA ASN A 17 0.99 -19.98 1.39
C ASN A 17 1.52 -20.71 0.15
N PRO A 18 2.79 -20.49 -0.26
CA PRO A 18 3.33 -21.07 -1.50
C PRO A 18 3.45 -22.59 -1.43
N ARG A 19 3.48 -23.18 -0.21
CA ARG A 19 3.57 -24.63 0.01
C ARG A 19 2.20 -25.33 0.03
N ARG A 20 1.10 -24.57 -0.08
CA ARG A 20 -0.24 -25.13 0.08
C ARG A 20 -0.71 -25.87 -1.16
N ILE A 21 -1.16 -27.11 -0.94
CA ILE A 21 -1.97 -27.85 -1.90
C ILE A 21 -3.46 -27.52 -1.66
N PRO A 22 -4.24 -27.14 -2.69
CA PRO A 22 -5.66 -26.85 -2.54
C PRO A 22 -6.42 -27.97 -1.81
N GLY A 23 -7.26 -27.60 -0.84
CA GLY A 23 -8.06 -28.53 -0.04
C GLY A 23 -7.30 -29.29 1.06
N ARG A 24 -5.97 -29.10 1.19
CA ARG A 24 -5.16 -29.75 2.23
C ARG A 24 -4.54 -28.71 3.15
N MET A 25 -4.59 -28.96 4.46
CA MET A 25 -3.81 -28.20 5.44
C MET A 25 -2.37 -28.74 5.46
N THR A 26 -1.40 -27.87 5.67
CA THR A 26 -0.02 -28.28 5.95
C THR A 26 0.13 -28.71 7.40
N GLU A 27 1.24 -29.36 7.74
CA GLU A 27 1.54 -29.73 9.14
C GLU A 27 1.69 -28.52 10.06
N ASP A 28 2.28 -27.42 9.54
CA ASP A 28 2.41 -26.14 10.25
C ASP A 28 1.02 -25.53 10.53
N GLU A 29 0.08 -25.65 9.58
CA GLU A 29 -1.29 -25.14 9.70
C GLU A 29 -2.12 -25.87 10.78
N LEU A 30 -1.63 -27.00 11.28
CA LEU A 30 -2.24 -27.77 12.37
C LEU A 30 -1.69 -27.41 13.75
N GLU A 31 -0.75 -26.46 13.86
CA GLU A 31 -0.09 -26.09 15.12
C GLU A 31 -1.10 -25.76 16.22
N VAL A 32 -2.12 -24.96 15.94
CA VAL A 32 -3.14 -24.57 16.94
C VAL A 32 -3.82 -25.79 17.53
N LEU A 33 -4.22 -26.75 16.70
CA LEU A 33 -4.87 -27.98 17.18
C LEU A 33 -3.90 -28.85 17.99
N LYS A 34 -2.62 -28.90 17.59
CA LYS A 34 -1.57 -29.63 18.31
C LYS A 34 -1.31 -29.01 19.70
N LEU A 35 -1.14 -27.68 19.77
CA LEU A 35 -0.95 -26.95 21.02
C LEU A 35 -2.16 -27.12 21.95
N TYR A 36 -3.37 -26.93 21.43
CA TYR A 36 -4.60 -27.11 22.19
C TYR A 36 -4.72 -28.52 22.78
N ARG A 37 -4.46 -29.57 21.98
CA ARG A 37 -4.58 -30.97 22.43
C ARG A 37 -3.47 -31.39 23.40
N SER A 38 -2.26 -30.89 23.21
CA SER A 38 -1.12 -31.23 24.06
C SER A 38 -1.14 -30.49 25.40
N GLY A 39 -1.89 -29.39 25.51
CA GLY A 39 -1.90 -28.55 26.71
C GLY A 39 -0.56 -27.85 26.96
N VAL A 40 0.30 -27.75 25.93
CA VAL A 40 1.59 -27.07 26.03
C VAL A 40 1.36 -25.59 26.33
N GLU A 41 2.00 -25.11 27.40
CA GLU A 41 1.94 -23.71 27.78
C GLU A 41 2.63 -22.84 26.73
N GLN A 42 1.93 -21.78 26.29
CA GLN A 42 2.46 -20.81 25.33
C GLN A 42 3.24 -19.72 26.07
N LYS A 43 4.32 -19.25 25.45
CA LYS A 43 5.15 -18.17 26.01
C LYS A 43 4.75 -16.83 25.42
N VAL A 44 4.63 -15.84 26.29
CA VAL A 44 4.50 -14.44 25.86
C VAL A 44 5.84 -13.99 25.28
N GLU A 45 5.80 -13.48 24.07
CA GLU A 45 6.96 -12.88 23.44
C GLU A 45 7.04 -11.39 23.76
N ARG A 46 8.26 -10.91 24.05
CA ARG A 46 8.56 -9.50 24.25
C ARG A 46 9.66 -9.08 23.29
N TYR A 47 9.49 -7.92 22.67
CA TYR A 47 10.43 -7.38 21.70
C TYR A 47 10.38 -5.84 21.73
N ILE A 48 11.38 -5.22 21.12
CA ILE A 48 11.36 -3.77 20.82
C ILE A 48 11.08 -3.59 19.32
N VAL A 49 10.46 -2.47 18.98
CA VAL A 49 10.23 -2.08 17.58
C VAL A 49 11.21 -0.97 17.22
N GLU A 50 12.10 -1.26 16.27
CA GLU A 50 12.91 -0.26 15.59
C GLU A 50 12.12 0.22 14.36
N VAL A 51 12.01 1.53 14.17
CA VAL A 51 11.22 2.09 13.07
C VAL A 51 12.14 2.59 11.97
N HIS A 52 12.01 2.02 10.78
CA HIS A 52 12.64 2.50 9.56
C HIS A 52 11.68 3.43 8.83
N GLU A 53 12.11 4.65 8.52
CA GLU A 53 11.32 5.63 7.79
C GLU A 53 11.86 5.82 6.37
N TYR A 54 11.01 5.54 5.39
CA TYR A 54 11.29 5.63 3.96
C TYR A 54 10.58 6.85 3.39
N TRP A 55 11.32 7.71 2.69
CA TRP A 55 10.79 8.92 2.06
C TRP A 55 10.68 8.74 0.55
N ALA A 56 9.66 9.33 -0.07
CA ALA A 56 9.58 9.46 -1.52
C ALA A 56 10.86 10.13 -2.08
N PRO A 57 11.39 9.70 -3.24
CA PRO A 57 10.77 8.80 -4.23
C PRO A 57 11.05 7.31 -3.98
N PHE A 58 11.43 6.91 -2.75
CA PHE A 58 11.68 5.53 -2.35
C PHE A 58 12.85 4.85 -3.09
N ASN A 59 13.93 5.61 -3.35
CA ASN A 59 15.15 5.08 -3.96
C ASN A 59 16.04 4.38 -2.92
N TYR A 60 15.61 3.22 -2.44
CA TYR A 60 16.35 2.39 -1.49
C TYR A 60 16.64 1.01 -2.07
N PRO A 61 17.78 0.37 -1.76
CA PRO A 61 18.14 -0.93 -2.35
C PRO A 61 17.12 -2.06 -2.10
N ASN A 62 16.37 -1.96 -1.01
CA ASN A 62 15.38 -2.94 -0.57
C ASN A 62 13.93 -2.56 -0.91
N VAL A 63 13.75 -1.51 -1.73
CA VAL A 63 12.43 -1.00 -2.12
C VAL A 63 12.26 -1.09 -3.63
N ILE A 64 11.08 -1.55 -4.06
CA ILE A 64 10.69 -1.64 -5.46
C ILE A 64 9.42 -0.82 -5.65
N VAL A 65 9.43 0.08 -6.65
CA VAL A 65 8.30 0.94 -6.98
C VAL A 65 7.76 0.55 -8.35
N GLU A 66 6.48 0.20 -8.40
CA GLU A 66 5.70 -0.05 -9.60
C GLU A 66 4.67 1.09 -9.71
N LEU A 67 4.87 2.05 -10.61
CA LEU A 67 3.94 3.19 -10.73
C LEU A 67 2.55 2.74 -11.22
N GLY A 68 2.51 1.85 -12.21
CA GLY A 68 1.28 1.33 -12.78
C GLY A 68 1.27 1.34 -14.30
N ARG A 69 0.07 1.46 -14.89
CA ARG A 69 -0.09 1.43 -16.35
C ARG A 69 0.42 2.73 -16.96
N GLU A 70 1.05 2.63 -18.12
CA GLU A 70 1.44 3.80 -18.93
C GLU A 70 0.21 4.66 -19.26
N GLY A 71 0.35 5.98 -19.10
CA GLY A 71 -0.72 6.94 -19.39
C GLY A 71 -1.87 6.96 -18.37
N SER A 72 -1.75 6.25 -17.23
CA SER A 72 -2.75 6.30 -16.15
C SER A 72 -2.80 7.65 -15.43
N GLY A 73 -1.68 8.38 -15.40
CA GLY A 73 -1.49 9.57 -14.57
C GLY A 73 -0.59 9.30 -13.34
N ALA A 74 -0.36 8.03 -13.00
CA ALA A 74 0.59 7.64 -11.97
C ALA A 74 2.01 8.13 -12.30
N GLU A 75 2.64 8.82 -11.35
CA GLU A 75 3.90 9.52 -11.56
C GLU A 75 4.71 9.71 -10.27
N VAL A 76 5.96 10.12 -10.43
CA VAL A 76 6.76 10.70 -9.35
C VAL A 76 6.75 12.21 -9.54
N ASN A 77 6.18 12.95 -8.59
CA ASN A 77 6.03 14.40 -8.69
C ASN A 77 6.57 15.10 -7.43
N THR A 78 6.32 16.41 -7.31
CA THR A 78 6.82 17.23 -6.19
C THR A 78 6.20 16.86 -4.85
N ASP A 79 5.05 16.19 -4.86
CA ASP A 79 4.38 15.74 -3.65
C ASP A 79 4.91 14.41 -3.14
N GLY A 80 5.21 13.47 -4.04
CA GLY A 80 5.65 12.13 -3.67
C GLY A 80 5.60 11.14 -4.84
N VAL A 81 5.21 9.90 -4.54
CA VAL A 81 5.00 8.84 -5.53
C VAL A 81 3.52 8.51 -5.63
N GLU A 82 2.94 8.83 -6.77
CA GLU A 82 1.54 8.62 -7.11
C GLU A 82 1.36 7.27 -7.80
N LEU A 83 0.58 6.39 -7.16
CA LEU A 83 0.36 5.03 -7.65
C LEU A 83 -0.94 4.93 -8.45
N ASP A 84 -0.90 4.19 -9.56
CA ASP A 84 -2.09 3.71 -10.27
C ASP A 84 -2.92 2.80 -9.35
N ILE A 85 -4.19 2.63 -9.68
CA ILE A 85 -5.09 1.79 -8.90
C ILE A 85 -4.56 0.36 -8.77
N PRO A 86 -4.84 -0.34 -7.67
CA PRO A 86 -4.48 -1.74 -7.55
C PRO A 86 -5.15 -2.59 -8.66
N PRO A 87 -4.46 -3.63 -9.18
CA PRO A 87 -3.15 -4.09 -8.78
C PRO A 87 -2.01 -3.45 -9.59
N PHE A 88 -2.23 -2.37 -10.33
CA PHE A 88 -1.23 -1.86 -11.27
C PHE A 88 -0.11 -1.12 -10.55
N GLY A 89 -0.43 -0.20 -9.64
CA GLY A 89 0.54 0.53 -8.82
C GLY A 89 0.82 -0.19 -7.50
N ALA A 90 2.10 -0.28 -7.11
CA ALA A 90 2.54 -0.88 -5.85
C ALA A 90 3.92 -0.38 -5.39
N ILE A 91 4.16 -0.41 -4.08
CA ILE A 91 5.49 -0.28 -3.47
C ILE A 91 5.75 -1.52 -2.63
N THR A 92 6.85 -2.22 -2.89
CA THR A 92 7.26 -3.40 -2.13
C THR A 92 8.53 -3.08 -1.34
N ILE A 93 8.53 -3.44 -0.05
CA ILE A 93 9.67 -3.31 0.85
C ILE A 93 10.03 -4.68 1.40
N ILE A 94 11.33 -4.99 1.43
CA ILE A 94 11.89 -6.19 2.05
C ILE A 94 12.79 -5.73 3.20
N GLU A 95 12.65 -6.37 4.35
CA GLU A 95 13.54 -6.15 5.50
C GLU A 95 14.25 -7.45 5.86
N ASP A 96 15.46 -7.33 6.37
CA ASP A 96 16.20 -8.49 6.89
C ASP A 96 15.61 -8.98 8.23
N GLU A 97 15.11 -8.03 9.02
CA GLU A 97 14.42 -8.29 10.29
C GLU A 97 12.90 -8.38 10.11
N PRO A 98 12.17 -9.07 11.01
CA PRO A 98 10.73 -9.23 10.87
C PRO A 98 9.97 -7.90 10.95
N ILE A 99 9.26 -7.55 9.89
CA ILE A 99 8.30 -6.46 9.85
C ILE A 99 7.07 -6.83 10.70
N VAL A 100 6.69 -5.95 11.63
CA VAL A 100 5.54 -6.15 12.53
C VAL A 100 4.50 -5.04 12.43
N ASN A 101 4.86 -3.86 11.93
CA ASN A 101 3.87 -2.84 11.58
C ASN A 101 4.30 -2.00 10.38
N VAL A 102 3.31 -1.37 9.74
CA VAL A 102 3.50 -0.49 8.58
C VAL A 102 2.62 0.73 8.73
N THR A 103 3.18 1.92 8.51
CA THR A 103 2.41 3.16 8.42
C THR A 103 2.66 3.81 7.06
N VAL A 104 1.59 4.15 6.34
CA VAL A 104 1.65 4.81 5.04
C VAL A 104 1.04 6.20 5.18
N ILE A 105 1.82 7.23 4.86
CA ILE A 105 1.41 8.63 4.94
C ILE A 105 1.45 9.24 3.55
N GLY A 106 0.34 9.88 3.18
CA GLY A 106 0.18 10.48 1.86
C GLY A 106 -1.16 11.18 1.74
N SER A 107 -1.59 11.41 0.51
CA SER A 107 -2.87 12.02 0.21
C SER A 107 -3.46 11.43 -1.06
N ALA A 108 -4.79 11.36 -1.11
CA ALA A 108 -5.50 11.03 -2.33
C ALA A 108 -5.44 12.20 -3.32
N CYS A 109 -5.56 11.92 -4.61
CA CYS A 109 -5.85 12.97 -5.60
C CYS A 109 -7.30 13.46 -5.48
N VAL A 110 -8.22 12.56 -5.10
CA VAL A 110 -9.63 12.84 -4.78
C VAL A 110 -10.02 12.11 -3.50
N ALA A 111 -10.23 12.81 -2.39
CA ALA A 111 -10.56 12.14 -1.13
C ALA A 111 -12.00 11.56 -1.13
N PRO A 112 -12.27 10.45 -0.41
CA PRO A 112 -11.36 9.72 0.47
C PRO A 112 -10.44 8.70 -0.22
N GLY A 113 -9.22 8.55 0.29
CA GLY A 113 -8.24 7.54 -0.09
C GLY A 113 -8.46 6.16 0.55
N TYR A 114 -7.69 5.19 0.07
CA TYR A 114 -7.52 3.88 0.72
C TYR A 114 -6.12 3.30 0.49
N ILE A 115 -5.67 2.47 1.44
CA ILE A 115 -4.42 1.70 1.36
C ILE A 115 -4.73 0.20 1.50
N LEU A 116 -4.15 -0.59 0.62
CA LEU A 116 -4.07 -2.06 0.71
C LEU A 116 -2.67 -2.46 1.15
N LEU A 117 -2.58 -3.37 2.13
CA LEU A 117 -1.33 -3.96 2.56
C LEU A 117 -1.38 -5.47 2.39
N TYR A 118 -0.45 -6.01 1.61
CA TYR A 118 -0.13 -7.43 1.58
C TYR A 118 1.20 -7.69 2.28
N ALA A 119 1.32 -8.81 2.98
CA ALA A 119 2.58 -9.20 3.61
C ALA A 119 2.85 -10.71 3.47
N GLU A 120 4.15 -11.02 3.40
CA GLU A 120 4.70 -12.37 3.42
C GLU A 120 5.10 -12.72 4.86
N PRO A 121 4.26 -13.44 5.61
CA PRO A 121 4.61 -13.85 6.97
C PRO A 121 5.83 -14.77 6.94
N ILE A 122 6.69 -14.63 7.95
CA ILE A 122 7.82 -15.54 8.16
C ILE A 122 7.30 -16.97 8.40
N GLU A 123 6.20 -17.09 9.14
CA GLU A 123 5.56 -18.36 9.46
C GLU A 123 4.17 -18.46 8.81
N TRP A 124 4.00 -19.45 7.94
CA TRP A 124 2.70 -19.79 7.33
C TRP A 124 1.93 -20.82 8.18
N LYS A 125 1.78 -20.54 9.47
CA LYS A 125 1.25 -21.49 10.46
C LYS A 125 -0.26 -21.47 10.68
N TYR A 126 -0.97 -20.50 10.11
CA TYR A 126 -2.42 -20.44 10.23
C TYR A 126 -3.06 -20.70 8.86
N PRO A 127 -4.09 -21.55 8.80
CA PRO A 127 -4.73 -21.82 7.53
C PRO A 127 -5.46 -20.57 7.02
N ARG A 128 -5.28 -20.24 5.74
CA ARG A 128 -5.97 -19.16 5.01
C ARG A 128 -5.59 -17.74 5.48
N THR A 129 -4.45 -17.58 6.14
CA THR A 129 -4.01 -16.28 6.71
C THR A 129 -2.98 -15.56 5.84
N GLY A 130 -3.19 -15.53 4.52
CA GLY A 130 -2.46 -14.55 3.72
C GLY A 130 -2.72 -13.17 4.31
N VAL A 131 -1.67 -12.41 4.63
CA VAL A 131 -1.83 -11.08 5.24
C VAL A 131 -2.35 -10.17 4.14
N LYS A 132 -3.63 -9.80 4.23
CA LYS A 132 -4.30 -8.87 3.33
C LYS A 132 -5.16 -7.94 4.16
N MET A 133 -4.74 -6.69 4.24
CA MET A 133 -5.41 -5.68 5.02
C MET A 133 -5.77 -4.49 4.14
N ARG A 134 -6.79 -3.75 4.56
CA ARG A 134 -7.29 -2.56 3.86
C ARG A 134 -7.72 -1.53 4.91
N ILE A 135 -7.30 -0.29 4.71
CA ILE A 135 -7.83 0.87 5.43
C ILE A 135 -8.44 1.80 4.39
N ASP A 136 -9.70 2.16 4.60
CA ASP A 136 -10.50 3.03 3.74
C ASP A 136 -10.85 4.34 4.44
N GLY A 137 -11.48 5.27 3.71
CA GLY A 137 -12.01 6.49 4.30
C GLY A 137 -10.93 7.48 4.73
N LEU A 138 -9.77 7.44 4.07
CA LEU A 138 -8.62 8.29 4.40
C LEU A 138 -8.83 9.71 3.86
N TRP A 139 -9.05 10.67 4.76
CA TRP A 139 -9.27 12.07 4.39
C TRP A 139 -7.97 12.84 4.32
N GLY A 140 -7.73 13.46 3.17
CA GLY A 140 -6.52 14.21 2.85
C GLY A 140 -6.32 14.21 1.35
N GLU A 141 -6.53 15.35 0.71
CA GLU A 141 -6.40 15.57 -0.72
C GLU A 141 -5.17 16.44 -0.98
N HIS A 142 -4.33 16.11 -1.96
CA HIS A 142 -3.37 17.11 -2.44
C HIS A 142 -4.10 18.09 -3.35
N ILE A 143 -3.65 19.34 -3.39
CA ILE A 143 -4.27 20.35 -4.23
C ILE A 143 -3.74 20.16 -5.65
N LEU A 144 -4.65 19.94 -6.60
CA LEU A 144 -4.29 19.88 -8.01
C LEU A 144 -3.48 21.12 -8.41
N GLY A 145 -2.40 20.92 -9.17
CA GLY A 145 -1.48 22.00 -9.53
C GLY A 145 -2.13 23.22 -10.18
N ASP A 146 -3.20 23.01 -10.97
CA ASP A 146 -3.96 24.10 -11.59
C ASP A 146 -4.79 24.90 -10.55
N LEU A 147 -5.39 24.23 -9.58
CA LEU A 147 -6.11 24.89 -8.48
C LEU A 147 -5.14 25.66 -7.59
N TRP A 148 -3.97 25.09 -7.32
CA TRP A 148 -2.91 25.76 -6.56
C TRP A 148 -2.44 27.03 -7.27
N ARG A 149 -2.20 26.98 -8.58
CA ARG A 149 -1.86 28.16 -9.40
C ARG A 149 -2.98 29.21 -9.42
N ALA A 150 -4.24 28.79 -9.24
CA ALA A 150 -5.38 29.69 -9.11
C ALA A 150 -5.55 30.28 -7.70
N GLY A 151 -4.67 29.95 -6.76
CA GLY A 151 -4.66 30.49 -5.40
C GLY A 151 -5.39 29.63 -4.36
N VAL A 152 -5.78 28.39 -4.70
CA VAL A 152 -6.22 27.43 -3.69
C VAL A 152 -5.00 26.95 -2.90
N ASP A 153 -5.07 27.03 -1.59
CA ASP A 153 -3.99 26.61 -0.68
C ASP A 153 -4.48 25.56 0.32
N GLU A 154 -3.59 25.15 1.23
CA GLU A 154 -3.84 24.13 2.24
C GLU A 154 -4.96 24.50 3.23
N GLY A 155 -5.49 25.73 3.17
CA GLY A 155 -6.71 26.14 3.86
C GLY A 155 -7.98 25.52 3.26
N PHE A 156 -7.92 24.91 2.07
CA PHE A 156 -9.05 24.21 1.48
C PHE A 156 -9.47 23.02 2.34
N ARG A 157 -10.78 22.90 2.62
CA ARG A 157 -11.33 21.93 3.59
C ARG A 157 -11.01 20.45 3.33
N ARG A 158 -10.66 20.06 2.09
CA ARG A 158 -10.25 18.69 1.76
C ARG A 158 -8.73 18.54 1.68
N ALA A 159 -7.99 19.64 1.60
CA ALA A 159 -6.54 19.60 1.49
C ALA A 159 -5.92 18.98 2.75
N GLY A 160 -4.95 18.09 2.58
CA GLY A 160 -4.20 17.55 3.71
C GLY A 160 -3.61 16.17 3.50
N LEU A 161 -2.97 15.68 4.56
CA LEU A 161 -2.41 14.34 4.65
C LEU A 161 -3.33 13.40 5.40
N SER A 162 -3.24 12.12 5.05
CA SER A 162 -3.85 11.01 5.77
C SER A 162 -2.82 9.94 6.08
N SER A 163 -3.15 9.07 7.04
CA SER A 163 -2.25 8.02 7.53
C SER A 163 -3.01 6.71 7.73
N ALA A 164 -2.49 5.63 7.14
CA ALA A 164 -2.97 4.28 7.35
C ALA A 164 -1.92 3.50 8.15
N HIS A 165 -2.31 2.94 9.30
CA HIS A 165 -1.42 2.17 10.17
C HIS A 165 -1.92 0.72 10.29
N PHE A 166 -1.01 -0.24 10.08
CA PHE A 166 -1.29 -1.67 10.11
C PHE A 166 -0.36 -2.37 11.10
N GLU A 167 -0.95 -3.15 12.01
CA GLU A 167 -0.24 -4.14 12.83
C GLU A 167 -0.35 -5.50 12.14
N ILE A 168 0.78 -6.17 11.88
CA ILE A 168 0.85 -7.41 11.10
C ILE A 168 1.63 -8.50 11.83
N PRO A 169 1.38 -9.80 11.54
CA PRO A 169 2.28 -10.84 12.02
C PRO A 169 3.70 -10.63 11.46
N PRO A 170 4.75 -11.09 12.16
CA PRO A 170 6.13 -11.02 11.69
C PRO A 170 6.26 -11.44 10.23
N SER A 171 6.67 -10.50 9.38
CA SER A 171 6.69 -10.65 7.93
C SER A 171 8.03 -10.23 7.35
N LYS A 172 8.47 -10.89 6.27
CA LYS A 172 9.75 -10.59 5.62
C LYS A 172 9.62 -9.50 4.55
N LYS A 173 8.46 -9.46 3.92
CA LYS A 173 8.18 -8.63 2.74
C LYS A 173 6.78 -8.07 2.84
N ILE A 174 6.62 -6.80 2.48
CA ILE A 174 5.32 -6.14 2.38
C ILE A 174 5.10 -5.59 0.97
N THR A 175 3.85 -5.43 0.58
CA THR A 175 3.45 -4.75 -0.66
C THR A 175 2.29 -3.83 -0.34
N ILE A 176 2.52 -2.55 -0.57
CA ILE A 176 1.59 -1.45 -0.36
C ILE A 176 1.02 -1.11 -1.72
N MET A 177 -0.29 -1.05 -1.81
CA MET A 177 -1.00 -0.49 -2.96
C MET A 177 -1.98 0.54 -2.43
N ALA A 178 -2.33 1.51 -3.26
CA ALA A 178 -3.13 2.63 -2.82
C ALA A 178 -4.03 3.11 -3.95
N GLY A 179 -5.05 3.86 -3.58
CA GLY A 179 -5.89 4.55 -4.53
C GLY A 179 -6.83 5.49 -3.80
N SER A 180 -7.73 6.08 -4.55
CA SER A 180 -8.71 7.02 -4.04
C SER A 180 -10.13 6.68 -4.43
N SER A 181 -11.09 7.39 -3.85
CA SER A 181 -12.49 7.24 -4.19
C SER A 181 -12.65 7.60 -5.66
N MET A 182 -13.36 6.76 -6.39
CA MET A 182 -13.92 7.16 -7.68
C MET A 182 -15.20 7.94 -7.40
N GLU A 183 -15.09 9.07 -6.70
CA GLU A 183 -16.14 10.08 -6.79
C GLU A 183 -16.12 10.55 -8.24
N VAL A 184 -17.08 10.06 -9.02
CA VAL A 184 -17.31 10.54 -10.37
C VAL A 184 -17.78 11.98 -10.20
N ASP A 185 -16.88 12.94 -10.41
CA ASP A 185 -17.31 14.29 -10.69
C ASP A 185 -17.92 14.27 -12.09
N TRP A 186 -19.18 13.88 -12.15
CA TRP A 186 -19.99 14.04 -13.34
C TRP A 186 -20.31 15.52 -13.44
N ASN A 187 -19.38 16.29 -13.98
CA ASN A 187 -19.65 17.66 -14.39
C ASN A 187 -20.25 17.60 -15.81
N PRO A 188 -21.58 17.68 -16.00
CA PRO A 188 -22.12 17.60 -17.32
C PRO A 188 -21.91 18.95 -18.04
N ASP A 189 -20.72 19.22 -18.60
CA ASP A 189 -20.66 19.76 -19.97
C ASP A 189 -19.30 19.59 -20.70
N PRO A 190 -19.18 18.86 -21.83
CA PRO A 190 -18.05 18.91 -22.74
C PRO A 190 -18.40 19.98 -23.80
N ILE A 191 -19.09 21.06 -23.35
CA ILE A 191 -19.88 22.11 -24.03
C ILE A 191 -21.44 22.00 -23.97
N GLY A 192 -22.04 20.80 -23.89
CA GLY A 192 -23.50 20.51 -23.92
C GLY A 192 -23.88 19.00 -23.81
N HIS A 193 -23.04 18.14 -23.21
CA HIS A 193 -22.69 16.70 -23.49
C HIS A 193 -23.40 15.92 -24.61
N PRO A 194 -22.68 15.58 -25.70
CA PRO A 194 -22.96 14.29 -26.35
C PRO A 194 -21.77 13.44 -26.86
N GLN A 195 -20.50 13.84 -26.71
CA GLN A 195 -19.37 13.02 -27.19
C GLN A 195 -18.24 12.98 -26.17
N ASN A 196 -18.33 12.01 -25.24
CA ASN A 196 -17.32 11.71 -24.23
C ASN A 196 -15.90 11.70 -24.82
N PRO A 197 -14.98 12.54 -24.32
CA PRO A 197 -13.60 12.50 -24.77
C PRO A 197 -12.90 11.25 -24.22
N LYS A 198 -12.03 10.67 -25.04
CA LYS A 198 -11.06 9.65 -24.64
C LYS A 198 -10.28 10.17 -23.43
N VAL A 199 -10.11 9.32 -22.41
CA VAL A 199 -9.21 9.51 -21.26
C VAL A 199 -7.92 10.13 -21.79
N SER A 200 -7.72 11.41 -21.54
CA SER A 200 -6.60 12.19 -22.08
C SER A 200 -6.10 13.09 -20.98
N HIS A 201 -4.81 13.41 -21.06
CA HIS A 201 -3.97 14.13 -20.09
C HIS A 201 -4.46 15.53 -19.65
N ARG A 202 -5.71 15.91 -19.97
CA ARG A 202 -6.33 17.21 -19.68
C ARG A 202 -7.77 17.08 -19.14
N ASN A 203 -8.22 15.87 -18.87
CA ASN A 203 -9.59 15.53 -18.51
C ASN A 203 -9.55 14.57 -17.31
N LEU A 204 -9.30 15.13 -16.12
CA LEU A 204 -9.13 14.43 -14.84
C LEU A 204 -10.49 14.08 -14.20
N TRP A 205 -11.37 13.41 -14.96
CA TRP A 205 -12.75 13.07 -14.51
C TRP A 205 -12.76 11.97 -13.44
N ASN A 206 -11.67 11.24 -13.34
CA ASN A 206 -11.38 10.29 -12.29
C ASN A 206 -9.86 10.29 -12.11
N ASP A 207 -9.40 10.87 -11.00
CA ASP A 207 -8.01 10.77 -10.59
C ASP A 207 -7.94 9.80 -9.40
N PRO A 208 -7.94 8.47 -9.68
CA PRO A 208 -8.12 7.46 -8.66
C PRO A 208 -6.83 7.15 -7.89
N HIS A 209 -5.80 8.00 -8.03
CA HIS A 209 -4.49 7.72 -7.48
C HIS A 209 -4.36 8.20 -6.03
N TYR A 210 -3.31 7.71 -5.41
CA TYR A 210 -2.90 8.12 -4.08
C TYR A 210 -1.41 8.39 -4.09
N CYS A 211 -1.03 9.60 -3.68
CA CYS A 211 0.35 10.05 -3.63
C CYS A 211 0.94 9.75 -2.26
N ILE A 212 1.86 8.79 -2.21
CA ILE A 212 2.55 8.35 -1.00
C ILE A 212 3.83 9.17 -0.81
N ARG A 213 3.99 9.72 0.39
CA ARG A 213 5.15 10.57 0.76
C ARG A 213 6.11 9.86 1.70
N ILE A 214 5.58 9.15 2.69
CA ILE A 214 6.37 8.47 3.74
C ILE A 214 5.79 7.07 3.97
N ILE A 215 6.68 6.10 4.12
CA ILE A 215 6.35 4.76 4.63
C ILE A 215 7.21 4.50 5.85
N ARG A 216 6.59 4.15 6.98
CA ARG A 216 7.30 3.67 8.18
C ARG A 216 7.10 2.18 8.31
N VAL A 217 8.18 1.47 8.58
CA VAL A 217 8.20 0.03 8.79
C VAL A 217 8.77 -0.24 10.17
N GLY A 218 7.95 -0.80 11.06
CA GLY A 218 8.42 -1.28 12.35
C GLY A 218 9.01 -2.67 12.20
N VAL A 219 10.31 -2.81 12.45
CA VAL A 219 11.00 -4.09 12.50
C VAL A 219 11.21 -4.54 13.93
N LYS A 220 10.98 -5.83 14.17
CA LYS A 220 11.09 -6.48 15.46
C LYS A 220 12.55 -6.74 15.79
N LYS A 221 12.99 -6.30 16.96
CA LYS A 221 14.33 -6.59 17.51
C LYS A 221 14.22 -7.30 18.85
N SER A 222 15.17 -8.19 19.13
CA SER A 222 15.29 -8.82 20.44
C SER A 222 15.60 -7.79 21.53
N ILE A 223 15.06 -8.00 22.73
CA ILE A 223 15.46 -7.24 23.91
C ILE A 223 16.88 -7.69 24.29
N PRO A 224 17.84 -6.76 24.45
CA PRO A 224 19.20 -7.07 24.90
C PRO A 224 19.25 -7.79 26.25
#